data_AF-A0A2N3ABF5-F1
#
_entry.id   AF-A0A2N3ABF5-F1
#
_cell.length_a   1.000
_cell.length_b   1.000
_cell.length_c   1.000
_cell.angle_alpha   90.00
_cell.angle_beta   90.00
_cell.angle_gamma   90.00
#
_symmetry.space_group_name_H-M   'P 1'
#
loop_
_entity.id
_entity.type
_entity.pdbx_description
1 polymer ?
#
loop_
_entity_poly.entity_id
_entity_poly.type
_entity_poly.pdbx_seq_one_letter_code
_entity_poly.pdbx_strand_id
1 'polypeptide(L)'
;MNKTINGTLACIFLAFSFGCHTSQNTVKTIPEPLTEDHASADYNFDKGIYYTYVFEEGANFGFDEKALISKILTTGSDVKDIWYKSGASMCVPPGSNMGMTVMVDPSLLIRLDKSDTELMNLGFIETTEPGLGDCAYYVKRYRF
;
A
#
# COMPACT_ATOMS: atom_id res chain seq x y z
N MET A 1 9.83 34.86 -73.78
CA MET A 1 9.12 34.31 -72.60
C MET A 1 9.35 32.81 -72.61
N ASN A 2 10.26 32.32 -71.76
CA ASN A 2 10.72 30.93 -71.75
C ASN A 2 9.97 30.08 -70.72
N LYS A 3 9.47 28.97 -71.25
CA LYS A 3 9.04 27.68 -70.72
C LYS A 3 9.64 27.16 -69.39
N THR A 4 8.71 26.78 -68.49
CA THR A 4 8.51 25.49 -67.78
C THR A 4 9.56 24.83 -66.85
N ILE A 5 9.02 24.37 -65.69
CA ILE A 5 9.04 22.99 -65.12
C ILE A 5 9.87 22.70 -63.83
N ASN A 6 9.14 22.12 -62.88
CA ASN A 6 9.49 21.17 -61.79
C ASN A 6 10.15 21.63 -60.49
N GLY A 7 9.47 21.26 -59.39
CA GLY A 7 10.03 21.24 -58.04
C GLY A 7 8.99 20.79 -57.00
N THR A 8 8.42 19.60 -57.17
CA THR A 8 7.56 18.94 -56.17
C THR A 8 8.38 18.69 -54.90
N LEU A 9 8.11 19.41 -53.80
CA LEU A 9 8.67 19.11 -52.49
C LEU A 9 7.57 18.49 -51.62
N ALA A 10 7.45 17.17 -51.69
CA ALA A 10 6.64 16.39 -50.78
C ALA A 10 7.40 16.23 -49.46
N CYS A 11 7.09 17.05 -48.45
CA CYS A 11 7.56 16.84 -47.08
C CYS A 11 6.76 15.71 -46.43
N ILE A 12 7.33 14.51 -46.47
CA ILE A 12 6.87 13.34 -45.71
C ILE A 12 7.16 13.62 -44.23
N PHE A 13 6.12 13.97 -43.47
CA PHE A 13 6.15 14.01 -42.00
C PHE A 13 6.12 12.57 -41.48
N LEU A 14 7.29 11.94 -41.34
CA LEU A 14 7.49 10.75 -40.52
C LEU A 14 7.78 11.21 -39.08
N ALA A 15 6.72 11.54 -38.34
CA ALA A 15 6.83 11.73 -36.90
C ALA A 15 6.51 10.40 -36.21
N PHE A 16 7.58 9.80 -35.70
CA PHE A 16 7.64 8.60 -34.90
C PHE A 16 6.53 8.56 -33.83
N SER A 17 5.66 7.56 -33.94
CA SER A 17 4.91 7.06 -32.80
C SER A 17 5.90 6.46 -31.81
N PHE A 18 6.38 7.30 -30.87
CA PHE A 18 6.93 6.81 -29.61
C PHE A 18 5.79 6.10 -28.89
N GLY A 19 5.65 4.80 -29.17
CA GLY A 19 4.90 3.89 -28.34
C GLY A 19 5.52 4.00 -26.95
N CYS A 20 4.80 4.69 -26.07
CA CYS A 20 5.07 4.66 -24.65
C CYS A 20 4.79 3.22 -24.20
N HIS A 21 5.79 2.35 -24.34
CA HIS A 21 5.84 1.11 -23.59
C HIS A 21 6.01 1.51 -22.13
N THR A 22 4.88 1.80 -21.48
CA THR A 22 4.81 1.75 -20.03
C THR A 22 5.11 0.30 -19.69
N SER A 23 6.35 0.06 -19.26
CA SER A 23 6.79 -1.20 -18.68
C SER A 23 6.03 -1.38 -17.37
N GLN A 24 4.80 -1.90 -17.44
CA GLN A 24 4.11 -2.45 -16.29
C GLN A 24 4.78 -3.77 -15.94
N ASN A 25 5.89 -3.70 -15.22
CA ASN A 25 6.44 -4.86 -14.54
C ASN A 25 7.24 -4.40 -13.33
N THR A 26 6.53 -4.30 -12.21
CA THR A 26 7.13 -4.68 -10.95
C THR A 26 6.01 -5.25 -10.09
N VAL A 27 5.65 -6.52 -10.32
CA VAL A 27 5.00 -7.28 -9.25
C VAL A 27 6.07 -7.41 -8.17
N LYS A 28 6.09 -6.48 -7.22
CA LYS A 28 6.92 -6.60 -6.01
C LYS A 28 6.41 -7.86 -5.31
N THR A 29 7.27 -8.83 -5.07
CA THR A 29 6.95 -9.98 -4.22
C THR A 29 6.64 -9.47 -2.81
N ILE A 30 5.65 -10.09 -2.14
CA ILE A 30 5.34 -9.73 -0.75
C ILE A 30 6.54 -10.15 0.11
N PRO A 31 7.17 -9.22 0.86
CA PRO A 31 8.27 -9.55 1.76
C PRO A 31 7.76 -10.37 2.95
N GLU A 32 8.67 -11.06 3.64
CA GLU A 32 8.34 -11.70 4.91
C GLU A 32 7.99 -10.63 5.96
N PRO A 33 6.91 -10.80 6.74
CA PRO A 33 6.53 -9.81 7.75
C PRO A 33 7.51 -9.81 8.93
N LEU A 34 7.94 -8.62 9.32
CA LEU A 34 8.55 -8.40 10.63
C LEU A 34 7.44 -8.31 11.67
N THR A 35 7.56 -9.06 12.77
CA THR A 35 6.67 -8.89 13.92
C THR A 35 7.20 -7.77 14.80
N GLU A 36 6.42 -6.71 14.96
CA GLU A 36 6.71 -5.59 15.88
C GLU A 36 5.88 -5.73 17.15
N ASP A 37 6.52 -5.55 18.31
CA ASP A 37 5.85 -5.52 19.62
C ASP A 37 5.58 -4.06 20.01
N HIS A 38 4.32 -3.65 19.86
CA HIS A 38 3.83 -2.33 20.28
C HIS A 38 3.08 -2.40 21.63
N ALA A 39 3.28 -3.50 22.37
CA ALA A 39 2.88 -3.61 23.78
C ALA A 39 3.74 -2.83 24.74
N SER A 40 5.02 -2.84 24.43
CA SER A 40 6.08 -2.39 25.31
C SER A 40 6.71 -1.09 24.81
N ALA A 41 6.33 -0.65 23.62
CA ALA A 41 6.82 0.54 22.96
C ALA A 41 5.72 1.19 22.11
N ASP A 42 5.74 2.52 22.04
CA ASP A 42 4.84 3.28 21.17
C ASP A 42 5.21 3.08 19.69
N TYR A 43 4.20 3.23 18.83
CA TYR A 43 4.44 3.28 17.39
C TYR A 43 5.33 4.47 17.03
N ASN A 44 6.38 4.18 16.26
CA ASN A 44 7.16 5.22 15.59
C ASN A 44 6.89 5.15 14.08
N PHE A 45 6.05 6.07 13.62
CA PHE A 45 5.67 6.20 12.22
C PHE A 45 6.55 7.23 11.52
N ASP A 46 7.28 6.79 10.49
CA ASP A 46 8.13 7.68 9.67
C ASP A 46 7.29 8.74 8.92
N LYS A 47 7.93 9.75 8.32
CA LYS A 47 7.19 10.70 7.49
C LYS A 47 6.61 10.01 6.23
N GLY A 48 5.39 10.40 5.86
CA GLY A 48 4.73 9.90 4.66
C GLY A 48 3.25 10.29 4.60
N ILE A 49 2.58 9.81 3.57
CA ILE A 49 1.13 9.86 3.42
C ILE A 49 0.57 8.49 3.81
N TYR A 50 -0.48 8.52 4.63
CA TYR A 50 -1.01 7.34 5.29
C TYR A 50 -2.42 7.03 4.85
N TYR A 51 -2.68 5.74 4.64
CA TYR A 51 -4.00 5.23 4.28
C TYR A 51 -4.38 4.09 5.22
N THR A 52 -5.60 4.12 5.76
CA THR A 52 -6.16 3.04 6.57
C THR A 52 -7.24 2.29 5.80
N TYR A 53 -7.25 0.96 5.93
CA TYR A 53 -8.25 0.11 5.30
C TYR A 53 -9.55 0.09 6.11
N VAL A 54 -10.67 0.30 5.42
CA VAL A 54 -11.99 0.20 6.05
C VAL A 54 -12.44 -1.26 5.98
N PHE A 55 -12.35 -1.95 7.12
CA PHE A 55 -12.89 -3.31 7.26
C PHE A 55 -14.42 -3.30 7.30
N GLU A 56 -15.03 -4.32 6.70
CA GLU A 56 -16.46 -4.59 6.89
C GLU A 56 -16.72 -4.98 8.36
N GLU A 57 -17.89 -4.59 8.90
CA GLU A 57 -18.26 -4.92 10.27
C GLU A 57 -18.19 -6.44 10.52
N GLY A 58 -17.49 -6.85 11.59
CA GLY A 58 -17.36 -8.25 11.98
C GLY A 58 -16.28 -9.05 11.25
N ALA A 59 -15.38 -8.40 10.50
CA ALA A 59 -14.25 -9.04 9.79
C ALA A 59 -13.13 -9.61 10.70
N ASN A 60 -13.48 -10.20 11.84
CA ASN A 60 -12.53 -10.63 12.87
C ASN A 60 -11.78 -11.92 12.51
N PHE A 61 -12.30 -12.73 11.58
CA PHE A 61 -11.74 -14.03 11.22
C PHE A 61 -11.76 -14.28 9.71
N GLY A 62 -10.64 -14.76 9.16
CA GLY A 62 -10.55 -15.19 7.77
C GLY A 62 -10.20 -14.08 6.76
N PHE A 63 -9.87 -12.88 7.22
CA PHE A 63 -9.30 -11.86 6.34
C PHE A 63 -7.95 -12.32 5.78
N ASP A 64 -7.83 -12.35 4.45
CA ASP A 64 -6.61 -12.71 3.75
C ASP A 64 -5.77 -11.46 3.50
N GLU A 65 -4.90 -11.12 4.46
CA GLU A 65 -4.06 -9.93 4.35
C GLU A 65 -3.10 -10.01 3.17
N LYS A 66 -2.62 -11.22 2.83
CA LYS A 66 -1.66 -11.42 1.74
C LYS A 66 -2.34 -11.20 0.37
N ALA A 67 -3.59 -11.60 0.22
CA ALA A 67 -4.35 -11.32 -0.99
C ALA A 67 -4.58 -9.81 -1.17
N LEU A 68 -4.90 -9.07 -0.10
CA LEU A 68 -5.05 -7.62 -0.20
C LEU A 68 -3.70 -6.92 -0.51
N ILE A 69 -2.63 -7.30 0.19
CA ILE A 69 -1.27 -6.79 -0.10
C ILE A 69 -0.89 -7.06 -1.56
N SER A 70 -1.17 -8.25 -2.09
CA SER A 70 -0.92 -8.54 -3.50
C SER A 70 -1.68 -7.58 -4.42
N LYS A 71 -2.97 -7.32 -4.15
CA LYS A 71 -3.77 -6.37 -4.94
C LYS A 71 -3.20 -4.95 -4.87
N ILE A 72 -2.79 -4.49 -3.69
CA ILE A 72 -2.13 -3.20 -3.52
C ILE A 72 -0.89 -3.11 -4.41
N LEU A 73 -0.02 -4.13 -4.40
CA LEU A 73 1.20 -4.11 -5.22
C LEU A 73 0.92 -4.15 -6.73
N THR A 74 -0.24 -4.68 -7.15
CA THR A 74 -0.65 -4.64 -8.57
C THR A 74 -1.16 -3.28 -9.04
N THR A 75 -1.50 -2.35 -8.13
CA THR A 75 -1.90 -0.98 -8.51
C THR A 75 -0.73 -0.17 -9.08
N GLY A 76 0.50 -0.56 -8.78
CA GLY A 76 1.70 0.21 -9.10
C GLY A 76 2.04 1.31 -8.08
N SER A 77 1.30 1.41 -6.96
CA SER A 77 1.65 2.28 -5.84
C SER A 77 3.07 2.00 -5.33
N ASP A 78 3.86 3.06 -5.13
CA ASP A 78 5.18 2.94 -4.49
C ASP A 78 5.06 2.87 -2.96
N VAL A 79 4.49 1.75 -2.51
CA VAL A 79 4.32 1.44 -1.09
C VAL A 79 5.69 1.31 -0.43
N LYS A 80 5.81 1.89 0.78
CA LYS A 80 7.02 1.78 1.61
C LYS A 80 6.83 0.82 2.78
N ASP A 81 5.69 0.93 3.44
CA ASP A 81 5.34 0.10 4.58
C ASP A 81 3.87 -0.28 4.54
N ILE A 82 3.58 -1.50 4.97
CA ILE A 82 2.24 -1.95 5.34
C ILE A 82 2.31 -2.53 6.74
N TRP A 83 1.43 -2.07 7.62
CA TRP A 83 1.20 -2.68 8.92
C TRP A 83 -0.15 -3.38 8.94
N TYR A 84 -0.20 -4.57 9.53
CA TYR A 84 -1.42 -5.33 9.72
C TYR A 84 -1.52 -5.87 11.14
N LYS A 85 -2.68 -5.62 11.75
CA LYS A 85 -3.11 -6.13 13.05
C LYS A 85 -4.37 -6.97 12.84
N SER A 86 -4.32 -8.24 13.23
CA SER A 86 -5.50 -9.11 13.22
C SER A 86 -6.49 -8.72 14.32
N GLY A 87 -7.78 -8.86 14.06
CA GLY A 87 -8.85 -8.51 15.03
C GLY A 87 -8.84 -9.41 16.27
N ALA A 88 -8.47 -10.68 16.14
CA ALA A 88 -8.13 -11.50 17.30
C ALA A 88 -6.61 -11.47 17.53
N SER A 89 -6.17 -11.05 18.71
CA SER A 89 -4.73 -11.06 19.05
C SER A 89 -4.49 -11.37 20.53
N MET A 90 -3.27 -11.84 20.80
CA MET A 90 -2.76 -11.99 22.17
C MET A 90 -2.31 -10.61 22.65
N CYS A 91 -2.87 -10.16 23.77
CA CYS A 91 -2.47 -8.94 24.46
C CYS A 91 -1.75 -9.31 25.77
N VAL A 92 -0.63 -8.66 26.05
CA VAL A 92 0.12 -8.80 27.30
C VAL A 92 -0.02 -7.50 28.11
N PRO A 93 -0.76 -7.48 29.22
CA PRO A 93 -0.87 -6.29 30.06
C PRO A 93 0.50 -5.83 30.59
N PRO A 94 0.74 -4.51 30.74
CA PRO A 94 1.99 -3.99 31.30
C PRO A 94 2.32 -4.64 32.65
N GLY A 95 3.55 -5.13 32.81
CA GLY A 95 4.02 -5.82 34.03
C GLY A 95 3.60 -7.29 34.18
N SER A 96 2.89 -7.85 33.20
CA SER A 96 2.52 -9.27 33.13
C SER A 96 3.37 -10.01 32.10
N ASN A 97 3.61 -11.30 32.32
CA ASN A 97 4.14 -12.24 31.31
C ASN A 97 3.05 -13.18 30.77
N MET A 98 1.79 -12.96 31.15
CA MET A 98 0.64 -13.74 30.71
C MET A 98 -0.08 -13.00 29.57
N GLY A 99 -0.07 -13.62 28.39
CA GLY A 99 -0.88 -13.17 27.26
C GLY A 99 -2.32 -13.63 27.40
N MET A 100 -3.27 -12.74 27.12
CA MET A 100 -4.70 -13.06 27.01
C MET A 100 -5.18 -12.79 25.59
N THR A 101 -6.01 -13.68 25.06
CA THR A 101 -6.68 -13.44 23.78
C THR A 101 -7.79 -12.44 23.99
N VAL A 102 -7.70 -11.30 23.30
CA VAL A 102 -8.75 -10.29 23.26
C VAL A 102 -9.30 -10.19 21.83
N MET A 103 -10.60 -9.90 21.72
CA MET A 103 -11.20 -9.52 20.44
C MET A 103 -11.16 -8.00 20.34
N VAL A 104 -10.47 -7.52 19.33
CA VAL A 104 -10.34 -6.10 18.95
C VAL A 104 -10.68 -5.97 17.47
N ASP A 105 -10.84 -4.75 17.00
CA ASP A 105 -11.02 -4.56 15.57
C ASP A 105 -9.69 -4.76 14.81
N PRO A 106 -9.71 -5.44 13.65
CA PRO A 106 -8.54 -5.52 12.78
C PRO A 106 -8.17 -4.13 12.26
N SER A 107 -6.89 -3.95 11.93
CA SER A 107 -6.42 -2.69 11.35
C SER A 107 -5.33 -2.95 10.32
N LEU A 108 -5.33 -2.16 9.25
CA LEU A 108 -4.32 -2.20 8.21
C LEU A 108 -4.01 -0.77 7.78
N LEU A 109 -2.72 -0.44 7.81
CA LEU A 109 -2.20 0.89 7.54
C LEU A 109 -1.13 0.79 6.46
N ILE A 110 -1.15 1.71 5.49
CA ILE A 110 -0.16 1.81 4.42
C ILE A 110 0.52 3.17 4.48
N ARG A 111 1.83 3.19 4.24
CA ARG A 111 2.61 4.42 4.03
C ARG A 111 3.16 4.51 2.61
N LEU A 112 3.00 5.68 2.01
CA LEU A 112 3.55 6.07 0.72
C LEU A 112 4.29 7.41 0.85
N ASP A 113 5.13 7.71 -0.14
CA ASP A 113 5.78 9.04 -0.24
C ASP A 113 4.91 10.07 -0.98
N LYS A 114 3.90 9.61 -1.73
CA LYS A 114 2.99 10.44 -2.54
C LYS A 114 1.56 9.91 -2.43
N SER A 115 0.59 10.80 -2.58
CA SER A 115 -0.83 10.46 -2.55
C SER A 115 -1.18 9.54 -3.70
N ASP A 116 -2.05 8.57 -3.47
CA ASP A 116 -2.48 7.60 -4.47
C ASP A 116 -3.98 7.34 -4.38
N THR A 117 -4.70 7.69 -5.44
CA THR A 117 -6.16 7.53 -5.52
C THR A 117 -6.58 6.09 -5.79
N GLU A 118 -5.70 5.24 -6.34
CA GLU A 118 -6.04 3.84 -6.62
C GLU A 118 -6.26 3.03 -5.33
N LEU A 119 -5.62 3.43 -4.22
CA LEU A 119 -5.87 2.83 -2.92
C LEU A 119 -7.31 3.05 -2.46
N MET A 120 -7.93 4.17 -2.80
CA MET A 120 -9.32 4.44 -2.43
C MET A 120 -10.28 3.44 -3.10
N ASN A 121 -9.98 3.01 -4.34
CA ASN A 121 -10.73 1.97 -5.04
C ASN A 121 -10.62 0.60 -4.35
N LEU A 122 -9.58 0.41 -3.54
CA LEU A 122 -9.37 -0.79 -2.73
C LEU A 122 -9.93 -0.65 -1.31
N GLY A 123 -10.74 0.37 -1.00
CA GLY A 123 -11.36 0.53 0.33
C GLY A 123 -10.47 1.21 1.36
N PHE A 124 -9.45 1.95 0.91
CA PHE A 124 -8.62 2.76 1.79
C PHE A 124 -9.10 4.20 1.89
N ILE A 125 -8.88 4.81 3.05
CA ILE A 125 -9.07 6.24 3.26
C ILE A 125 -7.76 6.87 3.75
N GLU A 126 -7.44 8.05 3.25
CA GLU A 126 -6.28 8.80 3.74
C GLU A 126 -6.52 9.24 5.19
N THR A 127 -5.50 9.14 6.04
CA THR A 127 -5.56 9.53 7.45
C THR A 127 -4.40 10.44 7.82
N THR A 128 -4.67 11.43 8.65
CA THR A 128 -3.66 12.30 9.28
C THR A 128 -3.17 11.75 10.62
N GLU A 129 -3.83 10.71 11.12
CA GLU A 129 -3.56 10.07 12.41
C GLU A 129 -3.26 8.59 12.16
N PRO A 130 -2.03 8.23 11.76
CA PRO A 130 -1.65 6.85 11.55
C PRO A 130 -1.69 6.09 12.88
N GLY A 131 -2.34 4.93 12.90
CA GLY A 131 -2.47 4.12 14.09
C GLY A 131 -3.07 2.75 13.79
N LEU A 132 -2.86 1.82 14.73
CA LEU A 132 -3.41 0.46 14.68
C LEU A 132 -4.27 0.14 15.92
N GLY A 133 -4.59 1.15 16.74
CA GLY A 133 -5.41 1.03 17.97
C GLY A 133 -4.62 0.68 19.24
N ASP A 134 -5.34 0.48 20.36
CA ASP A 134 -4.78 0.30 21.71
C ASP A 134 -4.77 -1.17 22.18
N CYS A 135 -3.61 -1.68 22.63
CA CYS A 135 -3.33 -2.92 23.37
C CYS A 135 -1.96 -3.46 22.95
N ALA A 136 -1.45 -4.41 23.72
CA ALA A 136 -0.15 -4.98 23.54
C ALA A 136 0.02 -5.85 22.29
N TYR A 137 0.15 -5.20 21.14
CA TYR A 137 -0.01 -5.85 19.83
C TYR A 137 1.31 -6.37 19.26
N TYR A 138 1.25 -7.61 18.82
CA TYR A 138 2.10 -8.10 17.74
C TYR A 138 1.50 -7.65 16.41
N VAL A 139 2.21 -6.76 15.72
CA VAL A 139 1.83 -6.24 14.41
C VAL A 139 2.76 -6.83 13.36
N LYS A 140 2.21 -7.24 12.22
CA LYS A 140 3.02 -7.59 11.05
C LYS A 140 3.34 -6.32 10.29
N ARG A 141 4.63 -6.00 10.11
CA ARG A 141 5.09 -4.94 9.20
C ARG A 141 5.76 -5.55 7.98
N TYR A 142 5.33 -5.13 6.81
CA TYR A 142 5.92 -5.43 5.50
C TYR A 142 6.64 -4.19 5.00
N ARG A 143 7.93 -4.30 4.66
CA ARG A 143 8.76 -3.18 4.16
C ARG A 143 9.17 -3.42 2.71
N PHE A 144 9.01 -2.42 1.85
CA PHE A 144 9.10 -2.52 0.38
C PHE A 144 10.09 -1.54 -0.26
#